data_AF-B5EVW7-F1
#
_entry.id   AF-B5EVW7-F1
#
_cell.length_a   1.000
_cell.length_b   1.000
_cell.length_c   1.000
_cell.angle_alpha   90.00
_cell.angle_beta   90.00
_cell.angle_gamma   90.00
#
_symmetry.space_group_name_H-M   'P 1'
#
loop_
_entity.id
_entity.type
_entity.pdbx_description
1 polymer ?
#
loop_
_entity_poly.entity_id
_entity_poly.type
_entity_poly.pdbx_seq_one_letter_code
_entity_poly.pdbx_strand_id
1 'polypeptide(L)'
;MNNIKKADSEKIKNIHAALEQEKSNYNDLVFKLNKQIQDVITSFSEKHSDEIKTISNDYECHQRQLNDAINTQINKMQNYINARTPQWQNSDSAEKMHDWLVDWEDFQLEISSELDLHYFEDIELIQAERSSLPSLKR
;
A
#
# COMPACT_ATOMS: atom_id res chain seq x y z
N MET A 1 -47.83 36.70 -15.65
CA MET A 1 -47.23 35.82 -14.63
C MET A 1 -48.27 34.79 -14.23
N ASN A 2 -48.04 33.50 -14.51
CA ASN A 2 -48.97 32.44 -14.12
C ASN A 2 -48.87 32.23 -12.61
N ASN A 3 -49.96 32.55 -11.90
CA ASN A 3 -50.05 32.31 -10.46
C ASN A 3 -50.05 30.80 -10.21
N ILE A 4 -49.05 30.31 -9.49
CA ILE A 4 -49.02 28.93 -8.97
C ILE A 4 -50.26 28.76 -8.09
N LYS A 5 -51.11 27.77 -8.39
CA LYS A 5 -52.31 27.53 -7.58
C LYS A 5 -51.86 27.09 -6.18
N LYS A 6 -52.63 27.43 -5.15
CA LYS A 6 -52.32 27.06 -3.75
C LYS A 6 -52.02 25.56 -3.58
N ALA A 7 -52.71 24.70 -4.33
CA ALA A 7 -52.47 23.25 -4.35
C ALA A 7 -51.09 22.87 -4.92
N ASP A 8 -50.64 23.56 -5.98
CA ASP A 8 -49.31 23.34 -6.57
C ASP A 8 -48.21 23.79 -5.62
N SER A 9 -48.42 24.91 -4.90
CA SER A 9 -47.47 25.38 -3.88
C SER A 9 -47.34 24.39 -2.72
N GLU A 10 -48.44 23.79 -2.27
CA GLU A 10 -48.41 22.79 -1.19
C GLU A 10 -47.74 21.49 -1.65
N LYS A 11 -47.98 21.07 -2.90
CA LYS A 11 -47.30 19.92 -3.51
C LYS A 11 -45.78 20.14 -3.60
N ILE A 12 -45.34 21.33 -4.01
CA ILE A 12 -43.91 21.68 -4.07
C ILE A 12 -43.27 21.63 -2.67
N LYS A 13 -43.93 22.16 -1.64
CA LYS A 13 -43.43 22.09 -0.26
C LYS A 13 -43.29 20.64 0.22
N ASN A 14 -44.29 19.80 -0.05
CA ASN A 14 -44.26 18.39 0.37
C ASN A 14 -43.13 17.62 -0.34
N ILE A 15 -42.92 17.85 -1.63
CA ILE A 15 -41.80 17.25 -2.38
C ILE A 15 -40.46 17.76 -1.83
N HIS A 16 -40.34 19.06 -1.55
CA HIS A 16 -39.11 19.64 -1.00
C HIS A 16 -38.78 19.04 0.39
N ALA A 17 -39.78 18.90 1.26
CA ALA A 17 -39.61 18.27 2.57
C ALA A 17 -39.19 16.80 2.46
N ALA A 18 -39.79 16.04 1.53
CA ALA A 18 -39.39 14.66 1.26
C ALA A 18 -37.95 14.56 0.74
N LEU A 19 -37.53 15.47 -0.15
CA LEU A 19 -36.16 15.52 -0.67
C LEU A 19 -35.14 15.84 0.43
N GLU A 20 -35.42 16.79 1.32
CA GLU A 20 -34.55 17.08 2.46
C GLU A 20 -34.45 15.89 3.43
N GLN A 21 -35.55 15.16 3.65
CA GLN A 21 -35.53 13.95 4.47
C GLN A 21 -34.69 12.84 3.84
N GLU A 22 -34.88 12.55 2.54
CA GLU A 22 -34.07 11.55 1.82
C GLU A 22 -32.58 11.93 1.80
N LYS A 23 -32.27 13.22 1.62
CA LYS A 23 -30.90 13.72 1.73
C LYS A 23 -30.31 13.49 3.13
N SER A 24 -31.08 13.74 4.20
CA SER A 24 -30.63 13.44 5.56
C SER A 24 -30.35 11.95 5.72
N ASN A 25 -31.25 11.10 5.25
CA ASN A 25 -31.10 9.64 5.30
C ASN A 25 -29.84 9.17 4.54
N TYR A 26 -29.60 9.72 3.35
CA TYR A 26 -28.41 9.45 2.55
C TYR A 26 -27.13 9.84 3.28
N ASN A 27 -27.06 11.08 3.80
CA ASN A 27 -25.87 11.55 4.51
C ASN A 27 -25.60 10.71 5.77
N ASP A 28 -26.63 10.32 6.49
CA ASP A 28 -26.51 9.43 7.66
C ASP A 28 -26.02 8.04 7.27
N LEU A 29 -26.49 7.51 6.13
CA LEU A 29 -26.03 6.21 5.62
C LEU A 29 -24.55 6.26 5.22
N VAL A 30 -24.15 7.29 4.47
CA VAL A 30 -22.75 7.50 4.07
C VAL A 30 -21.86 7.61 5.32
N PHE A 31 -22.28 8.39 6.31
CA PHE A 31 -21.53 8.53 7.56
C PHE A 31 -21.38 7.20 8.31
N LYS A 32 -22.47 6.42 8.43
CA LYS A 32 -22.43 5.09 9.07
C LYS A 32 -21.52 4.11 8.34
N LEU A 33 -21.59 4.08 7.01
CA LEU A 33 -20.73 3.22 6.19
C LEU A 33 -19.26 3.61 6.34
N ASN A 34 -18.93 4.90 6.27
CA ASN A 34 -17.57 5.38 6.47
C ASN A 34 -17.04 4.99 7.85
N LYS A 35 -17.88 5.12 8.89
CA LYS A 35 -17.51 4.68 10.24
C LYS A 35 -17.27 3.17 10.31
N GLN A 36 -18.16 2.36 9.73
CA GLN A 36 -18.00 0.90 9.69
C GLN A 36 -16.71 0.48 8.98
N ILE A 37 -16.35 1.14 7.88
CA ILE A 37 -15.11 0.87 7.17
C ILE A 37 -13.90 1.24 8.04
N GLN A 38 -13.93 2.39 8.71
CA GLN A 38 -12.86 2.78 9.65
C GLN A 38 -12.71 1.80 10.81
N ASP A 39 -13.83 1.37 11.42
CA ASP A 39 -13.81 0.39 12.51
C ASP A 39 -13.17 -0.94 12.05
N VAL A 40 -13.43 -1.38 10.81
CA VAL A 40 -12.80 -2.58 10.22
C VAL A 40 -11.30 -2.39 10.01
N ILE A 41 -10.87 -1.24 9.47
CA ILE A 41 -9.45 -0.92 9.25
C ILE A 41 -8.71 -0.91 10.58
N THR A 42 -9.23 -0.19 11.58
CA THR A 42 -8.63 -0.12 12.92
C THR A 42 -8.56 -1.50 13.57
N SER A 43 -9.65 -2.27 13.53
CA SER A 43 -9.68 -3.62 14.14
C SER A 43 -8.68 -4.57 13.47
N PHE A 44 -8.52 -4.50 12.15
CA PHE A 44 -7.52 -5.27 11.43
C PHE A 44 -6.10 -4.83 11.84
N SER A 45 -5.84 -3.53 11.84
CA SER A 45 -4.54 -2.97 12.21
C SER A 45 -4.16 -3.37 13.64
N GLU A 46 -5.04 -3.18 14.61
CA GLU A 46 -4.79 -3.56 16.01
C GLU A 46 -4.53 -5.06 16.17
N LYS A 47 -5.30 -5.90 15.47
CA LYS A 47 -5.17 -7.35 15.57
C LYS A 47 -3.86 -7.86 14.96
N HIS A 48 -3.38 -7.23 13.90
CA HIS A 48 -2.27 -7.73 13.10
C HIS A 48 -0.99 -6.90 13.23
N SER A 49 -0.99 -5.77 13.95
CA SER A 49 0.18 -4.89 14.07
C SER A 49 1.41 -5.61 14.64
N ASP A 50 1.23 -6.38 15.71
CA ASP A 50 2.33 -7.15 16.32
C ASP A 50 2.83 -8.27 15.39
N GLU A 51 1.91 -8.92 14.65
CA GLU A 51 2.25 -9.97 13.69
C GLU A 51 3.04 -9.39 12.50
N ILE A 52 2.57 -8.29 11.91
CA ILE A 52 3.26 -7.57 10.84
C ILE A 52 4.64 -7.12 11.29
N LYS A 53 4.74 -6.54 12.49
CA LYS A 53 6.02 -6.13 13.06
C LYS A 53 6.96 -7.31 13.27
N THR A 54 6.44 -8.46 13.70
CA THR A 54 7.23 -9.68 13.87
C THR A 54 7.76 -10.16 12.52
N ILE A 55 6.90 -10.25 11.50
CA ILE A 55 7.27 -10.65 10.14
C ILE A 55 8.33 -9.71 9.56
N SER A 56 8.16 -8.39 9.73
CA SER A 56 9.11 -7.38 9.26
C SER A 56 10.48 -7.55 9.93
N ASN A 57 10.52 -7.70 11.26
CA ASN A 57 11.78 -7.93 11.98
C ASN A 57 12.45 -9.25 11.57
N ASP A 58 11.67 -10.32 11.40
CA ASP A 58 12.18 -11.63 10.99
C ASP A 58 12.73 -11.55 9.56
N TYR A 59 12.05 -10.86 8.65
CA TYR A 59 12.55 -10.62 7.30
C TYR A 59 13.88 -9.86 7.32
N GLU A 60 13.96 -8.72 8.01
CA GLU A 60 15.20 -7.94 8.14
C GLU A 60 16.35 -8.73 8.76
N CYS A 61 16.03 -9.63 9.70
CA CYS A 61 17.02 -10.52 10.31
C CYS A 61 17.56 -11.52 9.28
N HIS A 62 16.68 -12.22 8.57
CA HIS A 62 17.08 -13.20 7.56
C HIS A 62 17.80 -12.55 6.37
N GLN A 63 17.34 -11.37 5.94
CA GLN A 63 17.97 -10.59 4.87
C GLN A 63 19.43 -10.25 5.23
N ARG A 64 19.67 -9.77 6.46
CA ARG A 64 21.04 -9.50 6.95
C ARG A 64 21.91 -10.76 6.99
N GLN A 65 21.38 -11.85 7.55
CA GLN A 65 22.11 -13.12 7.62
C GLN A 65 22.50 -13.65 6.24
N LEU A 66 21.59 -13.54 5.27
CA LEU A 66 21.81 -13.96 3.90
C LEU A 66 22.84 -13.06 3.21
N ASN A 67 22.74 -11.74 3.38
CA ASN A 67 23.73 -10.78 2.88
C ASN A 67 25.14 -11.04 3.44
N ASP A 68 25.26 -11.36 4.73
CA ASP A 68 26.55 -11.70 5.35
C ASP A 68 27.14 -13.00 4.75
N ALA A 69 26.30 -14.00 4.51
CA ALA A 69 26.70 -15.25 3.88
C ALA A 69 27.17 -15.04 2.43
N ILE A 70 26.45 -14.24 1.65
CA ILE A 70 26.80 -13.88 0.26
C ILE A 70 28.11 -13.10 0.22
N ASN A 71 28.24 -12.06 1.04
CA ASN A 71 29.49 -11.30 1.18
C ASN A 71 30.68 -12.20 1.51
N THR A 72 30.49 -13.15 2.42
CA THR A 72 31.53 -14.13 2.76
C THR A 72 31.93 -14.96 1.55
N GLN A 73 30.97 -15.38 0.73
CA GLN A 73 31.21 -16.18 -0.46
C GLN A 73 31.91 -15.39 -1.57
N ILE A 74 31.43 -14.18 -1.88
CA ILE A 74 32.06 -13.22 -2.81
C ILE A 74 33.53 -13.01 -2.42
N ASN A 75 33.80 -12.68 -1.16
CA ASN A 75 35.16 -12.46 -0.67
C ASN A 75 36.05 -13.69 -0.84
N LYS A 76 35.54 -14.90 -0.56
CA LYS A 76 36.30 -16.15 -0.78
C LYS A 76 36.64 -16.36 -2.25
N MET A 77 35.70 -16.08 -3.15
CA MET A 77 35.90 -16.24 -4.60
C MET A 77 36.89 -15.21 -5.14
N GLN A 78 36.74 -13.94 -4.77
CA GLN A 78 37.68 -12.87 -5.12
C GLN A 78 39.09 -13.20 -4.62
N ASN A 79 39.24 -13.60 -3.35
CA ASN A 79 40.54 -14.00 -2.81
C ASN A 79 41.15 -15.19 -3.55
N TYR A 80 40.32 -16.19 -3.88
CA TYR A 80 40.77 -17.35 -4.64
C TYR A 80 41.27 -16.95 -6.03
N ILE A 81 40.53 -16.11 -6.76
CA ILE A 81 40.91 -15.62 -8.09
C ILE A 81 42.22 -14.81 -8.02
N ASN A 82 42.32 -13.90 -7.05
CA ASN A 82 43.45 -12.98 -6.90
C ASN A 82 44.75 -13.69 -6.49
N ALA A 83 44.66 -14.82 -5.78
CA ALA A 83 45.81 -15.61 -5.39
C ALA A 83 46.38 -16.49 -6.53
N ARG A 84 45.73 -16.54 -7.69
CA ARG A 84 46.12 -17.42 -8.81
C ARG A 84 47.13 -16.75 -9.75
N THR A 85 47.81 -17.59 -10.52
CA THR A 85 48.81 -17.13 -11.48
C THR A 85 48.17 -16.44 -12.69
N PRO A 86 48.87 -15.50 -13.36
CA PRO A 86 48.35 -14.85 -14.56
C PRO A 86 47.99 -15.82 -15.69
N GLN A 87 48.69 -16.95 -15.81
CA GLN A 87 48.35 -17.97 -16.81
C GLN A 87 47.01 -18.66 -16.50
N TRP A 88 46.70 -18.87 -15.23
CA TRP A 88 45.41 -19.42 -14.83
C TRP A 88 44.28 -18.42 -15.09
N GLN A 89 44.52 -17.13 -14.84
CA GLN A 89 43.53 -16.06 -15.05
C GLN A 89 43.06 -15.94 -16.51
N ASN A 90 43.84 -16.43 -17.48
CA ASN A 90 43.48 -16.46 -18.91
C ASN A 90 42.88 -17.81 -19.35
N SER A 91 42.45 -18.67 -18.42
CA SER A 91 41.87 -19.97 -18.74
C SER A 91 40.34 -19.97 -18.68
N ASP A 92 39.70 -20.90 -19.38
CA ASP A 92 38.25 -21.14 -19.32
C ASP A 92 37.73 -21.37 -17.89
N SER A 93 38.59 -21.87 -17.00
CA SER A 93 38.23 -22.07 -15.59
C SER A 93 38.17 -20.76 -14.81
N ALA A 94 39.01 -19.78 -15.17
CA ALA A 94 38.97 -18.46 -14.56
C ALA A 94 37.77 -17.65 -15.03
N GLU A 95 37.42 -17.76 -16.32
CA GLU A 95 36.21 -17.17 -16.90
C GLU A 95 34.95 -17.64 -16.16
N LYS A 96 34.75 -18.95 -16.04
CA LYS A 96 33.60 -19.51 -15.28
C LYS A 96 33.56 -19.06 -13.82
N MET A 97 34.73 -18.87 -13.20
CA MET A 97 34.81 -18.41 -11.81
C MET A 97 34.46 -16.93 -11.68
N HIS A 98 34.76 -16.12 -12.70
CA HIS A 98 34.30 -14.72 -12.76
C HIS A 98 32.80 -14.66 -13.01
N ASP A 99 32.25 -15.48 -13.92
CA ASP A 99 30.81 -15.55 -14.15
C ASP A 99 30.07 -15.86 -12.84
N TRP A 100 30.51 -16.88 -12.10
CA TRP A 100 29.92 -17.18 -10.79
C TRP A 100 30.06 -16.03 -9.79
N LEU A 101 31.17 -15.28 -9.81
CA LEU A 101 31.34 -14.12 -8.93
C LEU A 101 30.29 -13.05 -9.26
N VAL A 102 30.09 -12.77 -10.55
CA VAL A 102 29.07 -11.83 -11.03
C VAL A 102 27.67 -12.30 -10.64
N ASP A 103 27.35 -13.60 -10.81
CA ASP A 103 26.05 -14.15 -10.39
C ASP A 103 25.77 -13.92 -8.90
N TRP A 104 26.79 -14.05 -8.04
CA TRP A 104 26.65 -13.79 -6.60
C TRP A 104 26.49 -12.29 -6.28
N GLU A 105 27.20 -11.42 -7.00
CA GLU A 105 27.08 -9.96 -6.87
C GLU A 105 25.69 -9.49 -7.30
N ASP A 106 25.14 -10.03 -8.40
CA ASP A 106 23.79 -9.74 -8.87
C ASP A 106 22.73 -10.25 -7.88
N PHE A 107 22.88 -11.48 -7.38
CA PHE A 107 21.97 -12.03 -6.38
C PHE A 107 21.96 -11.21 -5.07
N GLN A 108 23.10 -10.62 -4.69
CA GLN A 108 23.18 -9.73 -3.54
C GLN A 108 22.33 -8.47 -3.71
N LEU A 109 22.32 -7.90 -4.92
CA LEU A 109 21.50 -6.73 -5.25
C LEU A 109 20.02 -7.05 -5.13
N GLU A 110 19.59 -8.22 -5.61
CA GLU A 110 18.20 -8.68 -5.51
C GLU A 110 17.77 -8.84 -4.05
N ILE A 111 18.58 -9.48 -3.23
CA ILE A 111 18.25 -9.71 -1.81
C ILE A 111 18.26 -8.42 -1.00
N SER A 112 19.10 -7.45 -1.37
CA SER A 112 19.19 -6.18 -0.66
C SER A 112 18.03 -5.23 -0.98
N SER A 113 17.10 -5.62 -1.86
CA SER A 113 15.88 -4.86 -2.11
C SER A 113 14.98 -4.80 -0.88
N GLU A 114 14.31 -3.66 -0.70
CA GLU A 114 13.43 -3.41 0.43
C GLU A 114 12.15 -4.25 0.33
N LEU A 115 11.71 -4.81 1.46
CA LEU A 115 10.43 -5.49 1.52
C LEU A 115 9.31 -4.45 1.65
N ASP A 116 8.57 -4.25 0.58
CA ASP A 116 7.44 -3.34 0.59
C ASP A 116 6.17 -4.06 1.07
N LEU A 117 5.87 -3.91 2.35
CA LEU A 117 4.68 -4.47 3.00
C LEU A 117 3.55 -3.43 3.02
N HIS A 118 2.89 -3.22 1.88
CA HIS A 118 1.70 -2.37 1.83
C HIS A 118 0.52 -3.01 2.58
N TYR A 119 0.18 -2.49 3.77
CA TYR A 119 -1.02 -2.92 4.50
C TYR A 119 -1.93 -1.73 4.82
N PHE A 120 -2.98 -1.56 4.03
CA PHE A 120 -4.09 -0.62 4.26
C PHE A 120 -3.72 0.88 4.39
N GLU A 121 -2.46 1.28 4.18
CA GLU A 121 -1.97 2.66 4.34
C GLU A 121 -2.55 3.66 3.31
N ASP A 122 -3.14 3.19 2.21
CA ASP A 122 -3.61 4.03 1.09
C ASP A 122 -5.13 3.99 0.85
N ILE A 123 -5.94 3.56 1.82
CA ILE A 123 -7.41 3.66 1.68
C ILE A 123 -7.86 5.10 1.96
N GLU A 124 -7.82 5.95 0.93
CA GLU A 124 -8.48 7.26 0.97
C GLU A 124 -10.01 7.08 0.98
N LEU A 125 -10.63 7.24 2.14
CA LEU A 125 -12.09 7.31 2.22
C LEU A 125 -12.57 8.67 1.72
N ILE A 126 -13.16 8.67 0.53
CA ILE A 126 -13.84 9.84 -0.03
C ILE A 126 -15.01 10.21 0.90
N GLN A 127 -14.87 11.31 1.63
CA GLN A 127 -16.02 11.93 2.29
C GLN A 127 -16.91 12.51 1.19
N ALA A 128 -18.14 11.99 1.05
CA ALA A 128 -19.12 12.62 0.16
C ALA A 128 -19.34 14.07 0.62
N GLU A 129 -19.10 15.03 -0.27
CA GLU A 129 -19.40 16.44 0.02
C GLU A 129 -20.88 16.59 0.39
N ARG A 130 -21.16 17.40 1.41
CA ARG A 130 -22.53 17.70 1.82
C ARG A 130 -23.24 18.41 0.67
N SER A 131 -24.10 17.69 -0.04
CA SER A 131 -24.97 18.24 -1.07
C SER A 131 -25.98 19.22 -0.44
N SER A 132 -26.12 20.42 -0.99
CA SER A 132 -27.12 21.40 -0.56
C SER A 132 -28.18 21.59 -1.65
N LEU A 133 -29.46 21.60 -1.27
CA LEU A 133 -30.53 21.93 -2.22
C LEU A 133 -30.61 23.46 -2.37
N PRO A 134 -30.97 23.96 -3.57
CA PRO A 134 -31.24 25.37 -3.77
C PRO A 134 -32.30 25.86 -2.77
N SER A 135 -32.01 26.92 -2.04
CA SER A 135 -32.99 27.53 -1.13
C SER A 135 -34.14 28.13 -1.94
N LEU A 136 -35.39 27.72 -1.67
CA LEU A 136 -36.59 28.43 -2.10
C LEU A 136 -36.69 29.75 -1.33
N LYS A 137 -35.86 30.75 -1.68
CA LYS A 137 -36.05 32.11 -1.17
C LYS A 137 -37.37 32.63 -1.75
N ARG A 138 -38.28 33.00 -0.86
CA ARG A 138 -39.47 33.80 -1.20
C ARG A 138 -39.05 35.21 -1.60
#